data_AF-A0A3P1YFS7-F1
#
_entry.id   AF-A0A3P1YFS7-F1
#
_cell.length_a   1.000
_cell.length_b   1.000
_cell.length_c   1.000
_cell.angle_alpha   90.00
_cell.angle_beta   90.00
_cell.angle_gamma   90.00
#
_symmetry.space_group_name_H-M   'P 1'
#
loop_
_entity.id
_entity.type
_entity.pdbx_description
1 polymer ?
#
loop_
_entity_poly.entity_id
_entity_poly.type
_entity_poly.pdbx_seq_one_letter_code
_entity_poly.pdbx_strand_id
1 'polypeptide(L)' 'MDMSNAFTSGCMTYFPQAHIVYDKFHIVQDTNKRLDEVRKAEVGEKKLLKGHRFTLLHLRKNLPEGRLQGRPR' A
#
# COMPACT_ATOMS: atom_id res chain seq x y z
N MET A 1 -4.71 -4.04 15.86
CA MET A 1 -3.32 -4.23 16.33
C MET A 1 -2.34 -4.00 15.20
N ASP A 2 -1.12 -3.60 15.54
CA ASP A 2 -0.01 -3.49 14.59
C ASP A 2 0.35 -4.90 14.08
N MET A 3 0.84 -4.98 12.84
CA MET A 3 1.25 -6.23 12.20
C MET A 3 2.65 -6.68 12.62
N SER A 4 3.20 -6.12 13.70
CA SER A 4 4.54 -6.46 14.16
C SER A 4 4.59 -7.87 14.78
N ASN A 5 5.73 -8.54 14.60
CA ASN A 5 5.93 -9.89 15.13
C ASN A 5 5.87 -9.94 16.66
N ALA A 6 6.26 -8.86 17.34
CA ALA A 6 6.21 -8.76 18.80
C ALA A 6 4.78 -8.74 19.35
N PHE A 7 3.87 -8.03 18.69
CA PHE A 7 2.45 -8.02 19.08
C PHE A 7 1.79 -9.37 18.79
N THR A 8 2.11 -9.97 17.65
CA THR A 8 1.56 -11.29 17.28
C THR A 8 2.03 -12.37 18.26
N SER A 9 3.32 -12.43 18.61
CA SER A 9 3.83 -13.43 19.55
C SER A 9 3.29 -13.24 20.97
N GLY A 10 3.18 -12.00 21.44
CA GLY A 10 2.55 -11.67 22.72
C GLY A 10 1.09 -12.12 22.77
N CYS A 11 0.29 -11.80 21.75
CA CYS A 11 -1.12 -12.21 21.71
C CYS A 11 -1.29 -13.73 21.66
N MET A 12 -0.48 -14.44 20.89
CA MET A 12 -0.53 -15.91 20.82
C MET A 12 -0.14 -16.57 22.15
N THR A 13 0.75 -15.94 22.93
CA THR A 13 1.25 -16.48 24.20
C THR A 13 0.28 -16.25 25.36
N TYR A 14 -0.27 -15.03 25.46
CA TYR A 14 -1.10 -14.64 26.61
C TYR A 14 -2.61 -14.77 26.35
N PHE A 15 -3.04 -14.76 25.09
CA PHE A 15 -4.46 -14.77 24.71
C PHE A 15 -4.73 -15.73 23.54
N PRO A 16 -4.52 -17.05 23.74
CA PRO A 16 -4.66 -18.05 22.67
C PRO A 16 -6.09 -18.19 22.11
N GLN A 17 -7.11 -17.74 22.85
CA GLN A 17 -8.51 -17.78 22.43
C GLN A 17 -9.03 -16.44 21.86
N ALA A 18 -8.19 -15.40 21.82
CA ALA A 18 -8.60 -14.09 21.32
C ALA A 18 -8.49 -14.01 19.79
N HIS A 19 -9.47 -13.39 19.14
CA HIS A 19 -9.38 -13.08 17.72
C HIS A 19 -8.39 -11.93 17.47
N ILE A 20 -7.42 -12.18 16.59
CA ILE A 20 -6.46 -11.16 16.16
C ILE A 20 -7.14 -10.24 15.15
N VAL A 21 -7.35 -8.98 15.53
CA VAL A 21 -7.88 -7.94 14.65
C VAL A 21 -6.78 -6.93 14.33
N TYR A 22 -6.40 -6.86 13.06
CA TYR A 22 -5.45 -5.87 12.56
C TYR A 22 -6.14 -4.54 12.26
N ASP A 23 -5.42 -3.43 12.47
CA ASP A 23 -5.92 -2.13 12.06
C ASP A 23 -5.85 -2.00 10.53
N LYS A 24 -6.94 -1.52 9.92
CA LYS A 24 -7.02 -1.21 8.50
C LYS A 24 -5.90 -0.27 8.03
N PHE A 25 -5.47 0.67 8.87
CA PHE A 25 -4.42 1.61 8.52
C PHE A 25 -3.10 0.92 8.16
N HIS A 26 -2.66 -0.06 8.97
CA HIS A 26 -1.41 -0.78 8.72
C HIS A 26 -1.46 -1.57 7.41
N ILE A 27 -2.59 -2.22 7.14
CA ILE A 27 -2.81 -2.99 5.90
C ILE A 27 -2.72 -2.07 4.67
N VAL A 28 -3.39 -0.93 4.71
CA VAL A 28 -3.39 0.04 3.60
C VAL A 28 -2.00 0.67 3.42
N GLN A 29 -1.33 1.02 4.51
CA GLN A 29 0.01 1.61 4.47
C GLN A 29 1.03 0.64 3.85
N ASP A 30 1.01 -0.63 4.26
CA ASP A 30 1.91 -1.67 3.77
C ASP A 30 1.66 -1.99 2.29
N THR A 31 0.38 -2.08 1.89
CA THR A 31 -0.01 -2.23 0.48
C THR A 31 0.51 -1.08 -0.38
N ASN A 32 0.37 0.16 0.09
CA ASN A 32 0.85 1.35 -0.62
C ASN A 32 2.39 1.36 -0.78
N LYS A 33 3.13 0.88 0.24
CA LYS A 33 4.59 0.76 0.18
C LYS A 33 5.02 -0.24 -0.89
N ARG A 34 4.46 -1.46 -0.85
CA ARG A 34 4.77 -2.51 -1.85
C ARG A 34 4.42 -2.10 -3.27
N LEU A 35 3.30 -1.40 -3.44
CA LEU A 35 2.90 -0.87 -4.74
C LEU A 35 3.93 0.13 -5.29
N ASP A 36 4.49 1.00 -4.43
CA ASP A 36 5.55 1.94 -4.83
C ASP A 36 6.88 1.23 -5.14
N GLU A 37 7.20 0.13 -4.45
CA GLU A 37 8.37 -0.72 -4.73
C GLU A 37 8.28 -1.38 -6.10
N VAL A 38 7.15 -2.03 -6.41
CA VAL A 38 6.89 -2.63 -7.73
C VAL A 38 6.94 -1.57 -8.81
N ARG A 39 6.33 -0.39 -8.57
CA ARG A 39 6.41 0.74 -9.50
C ARG A 39 7.86 1.16 -9.74
N LYS A 40 8.69 1.28 -8.70
CA LYS A 40 10.11 1.64 -8.85
C LYS A 40 10.89 0.61 -9.65
N ALA A 41 10.62 -0.68 -9.44
CA ALA A 41 11.23 -1.76 -10.21
C ALA A 41 10.84 -1.69 -11.69
N GLU A 42 9.57 -1.46 -12.00
CA GLU A 42 9.06 -1.46 -13.38
C GLU A 42 9.24 -0.13 -14.15
N VAL A 43 9.53 0.99 -13.47
CA VAL A 43 9.71 2.32 -14.12
C VAL A 43 10.84 2.34 -15.13
N GLY A 44 11.87 1.50 -14.97
CA GLY A 44 12.98 1.38 -15.92
C GLY A 44 12.53 0.84 -17.28
N GLU A 45 11.60 -0.13 -17.27
CA GLU A 45 11.10 -0.79 -18.47
C GLU A 45 9.90 -0.05 -19.07
N LYS A 46 8.97 0.40 -18.21
CA LYS A 46 7.73 1.07 -18.63
C LYS A 46 7.82 2.57 -18.35
N LYS A 47 8.23 3.33 -19.37
CA LYS A 47 8.24 4.81 -19.33
C LYS A 47 6.89 5.42 -18.91
N LEU A 48 5.78 4.71 -19.15
CA LEU A 48 4.43 5.08 -18.73
C LEU A 48 4.23 5.13 -17.21
N LEU A 49 5.08 4.47 -16.41
CA LEU A 49 4.99 4.52 -14.95
C LEU A 49 5.71 5.75 -14.35
N LYS A 50 6.45 6.49 -15.17
CA LYS A 50 7.18 7.70 -14.76
C LYS A 50 6.19 8.85 -14.56
N GLY A 51 6.05 9.31 -13.32
CA GLY A 51 5.12 10.39 -12.94
C GLY A 51 3.74 9.93 -12.45
N HIS A 52 3.46 8.62 -12.51
CA HIS A 52 2.15 8.05 -12.11
C HIS A 52 2.09 7.52 -10.66
N ARG A 53 3.02 7.93 -9.79
CA ARG A 53 3.07 7.51 -8.37
C ARG A 53 1.73 7.72 -7.67
N PHE A 54 1.14 8.90 -7.82
CA PHE A 54 -0.13 9.25 -7.17
C PHE A 54 -1.36 8.69 -7.89
N THR A 55 -1.24 8.30 -9.16
CA THR A 55 -2.32 7.66 -9.91
C THR A 55 -2.62 6.27 -9.36
N LEU A 56 -1.59 5.52 -8.96
CA LEU A 56 -1.72 4.16 -8.42
C LEU A 56 -2.20 4.11 -6.96
N LEU A 57 -1.93 5.17 -6.19
CA LEU A 57 -2.30 5.27 -4.77
C LEU A 57 -3.75 5.76 -4.56
N HIS A 58 -4.45 6.14 -5.63
CA HIS A 58 -5.83 6.60 -5.55
C HIS A 58 -6.82 5.55 -6.04
N LEU A 59 -7.94 5.48 -5.34
CA LEU A 59 -9.09 4.70 -5.79
C LEU A 59 -9.54 5.23 -7.15
N ARG A 60 -9.72 4.34 -8.13
CA ARG A 60 -10.09 4.69 -9.51
C ARG A 60 -11.36 5.57 -9.60
N LYS A 61 -12.29 5.42 -8.66
CA LYS A 61 -13.52 6.23 -8.54
C LYS A 61 -13.26 7.67 -8.09
N ASN A 62 -12.15 7.94 -7.41
CA ASN A 62 -11.77 9.26 -6.89
C ASN A 62 -10.68 9.91 -7.74
N LEU A 63 -10.49 9.40 -8.96
CA LEU A 63 -9.47 9.90 -9.87
C LEU A 63 -10.08 11.03 -10.72
N PRO A 64 -9.63 12.29 -10.56
CA PRO A 64 -10.10 13.37 -11.42
C PRO A 64 -9.66 13.14 -12.87
N GLU A 65 -10.56 13.44 -13.80
CA GLU A 65 -10.29 13.38 -15.24
C GLU A 65 -9.05 14.24 -15.56
N GLY A 66 -8.06 13.64 -16.23
CA GLY A 66 -6.76 14.27 -16.52
C GLY A 66 -5.56 13.70 -15.73
N ARG A 67 -5.75 13.01 -14.59
CA ARG A 67 -4.63 12.34 -13.87
C ARG A 67 -4.14 11.03 -14.50
N LEU A 68 -4.86 10.53 -15.51
CA LEU A 68 -4.47 9.36 -16.31
C LEU A 68 -3.49 9.72 -17.42
N GLN A 69 -3.41 10.99 -17.83
CA GLN A 69 -2.64 11.39 -19.01
C GLN A 69 -1.15 11.69 -18.72
N GLY A 70 -0.73 11.57 -17.46
CA GLY A 70 0.60 11.96 -17.01
C GLY A 70 0.71 13.47 -16.97
N ARG A 71 1.21 14.05 -15.87
CA ARG A 71 1.50 15.49 -15.90
C ARG A 71 2.67 15.71 -16.86
N PRO A 72 2.55 16.59 -17.88
CA PRO A 72 3.74 17.11 -18.53
C PRO A 72 4.57 17.83 -17.46
N ARG A 73 5.88 17.57 -17.45
CA ARG A 73 6.82 18.31 -16.61
C ARG A 73 7.06 19.68 -17.20
#